data_AF-A0A4P1K3S8-F1
#
_entry.id   AF-A0A4P1K3S8-F1
#
_cell.length_a   1.000
_cell.length_b   1.000
_cell.length_c   1.000
_cell.angle_alpha   90.00
_cell.angle_beta   90.00
_cell.angle_gamma   90.00
#
_symmetry.space_group_name_H-M   'P 1'
#
loop_
_entity.id
_entity.type
_entity.pdbx_description
1 polymer ?
#
loop_
_entity_poly.entity_id
_entity_poly.type
_entity_poly.pdbx_seq_one_letter_code
_entity_poly.pdbx_strand_id
1 'polypeptide(L)'
;MPEAADGYAVNLSDDARERLGLTDGDPLVAELSKFAHAQGKPQGWLDDVMEGAAALAEAGLFDGGFDPAAEAASLGENAEGRRREVELFAESLKSRGEIDDGMFGELMSLSPTANGVKLIEKMRSLMGQNGMIPTPSGAEPNGADALKAKALEMAKDPKYGRDRQFTAEANAAWAQAYPGAR
;
A
#
# COMPACT_ATOMS: atom_id res chain seq x y z
N MET A 1 -33.82 23.26 -0.94
CA MET A 1 -32.53 23.04 -0.26
C MET A 1 -32.82 22.16 0.94
N PRO A 2 -32.11 21.03 1.12
CA PRO A 2 -32.30 20.18 2.30
C PRO A 2 -32.07 20.95 3.60
N GLU A 3 -32.87 20.67 4.64
CA GLU A 3 -32.76 21.34 5.94
C GLU A 3 -31.48 20.94 6.68
N ALA A 4 -30.97 19.75 6.42
CA ALA A 4 -29.74 19.19 6.98
C ALA A 4 -28.93 18.45 5.89
N ALA A 5 -27.64 18.22 6.18
CA ALA A 5 -26.72 17.58 5.24
C ALA A 5 -27.09 16.12 4.88
N ASP A 6 -27.71 15.39 5.80
CA ASP A 6 -28.23 14.04 5.55
C ASP A 6 -29.53 14.03 4.73
N GLY A 7 -30.15 15.19 4.50
CA GLY A 7 -31.32 15.35 3.64
C GLY A 7 -31.01 15.37 2.13
N TYR A 8 -29.73 15.27 1.74
CA TYR A 8 -29.36 15.13 0.34
C TYR A 8 -29.48 13.67 -0.12
N ALA A 9 -30.13 13.46 -1.26
CA ALA A 9 -30.26 12.15 -1.88
C ALA A 9 -29.14 11.91 -2.91
N VAL A 10 -28.77 10.64 -3.12
CA VAL A 10 -27.90 10.23 -4.24
C VAL A 10 -28.77 9.76 -5.39
N ASN A 11 -29.01 10.62 -6.38
CA ASN A 11 -29.85 10.31 -7.53
C ASN A 11 -29.03 9.80 -8.72
N LEU A 12 -28.32 8.69 -8.53
CA LEU A 12 -27.54 8.02 -9.57
C LEU A 12 -28.15 6.68 -9.96
N SER A 13 -28.02 6.30 -11.23
CA SER A 13 -28.32 4.95 -11.70
C SER A 13 -27.39 3.91 -11.06
N ASP A 14 -27.83 2.65 -11.00
CA ASP A 14 -27.03 1.55 -10.43
C ASP A 14 -25.68 1.42 -11.14
N ASP A 15 -25.66 1.50 -12.47
CA ASP A 15 -24.45 1.55 -13.31
C ASP A 15 -23.50 2.70 -12.92
N ALA A 16 -24.03 3.91 -12.69
CA ALA A 16 -23.21 5.06 -12.32
C ALA A 16 -22.65 4.92 -10.89
N ARG A 17 -23.43 4.36 -9.98
CA ARG A 17 -22.99 4.03 -8.61
C ARG A 17 -21.89 2.98 -8.64
N GLU A 18 -22.03 1.93 -9.44
CA GLU A 18 -21.02 0.88 -9.61
C GLU A 18 -19.73 1.44 -10.20
N ARG A 19 -19.79 2.26 -11.26
CA ARG A 19 -18.61 2.90 -11.86
C ARG A 19 -17.85 3.80 -10.89
N LEU A 20 -18.58 4.50 -10.02
CA LEU A 20 -18.00 5.35 -8.99
C LEU A 20 -17.58 4.57 -7.73
N GLY A 21 -17.85 3.26 -7.65
CA GLY A 21 -17.55 2.43 -6.49
C GLY A 21 -18.32 2.83 -5.23
N LEU A 22 -19.47 3.50 -5.37
CA LEU A 22 -20.22 4.04 -4.26
C LEU A 22 -20.96 2.93 -3.50
N THR A 23 -20.80 2.93 -2.17
CA THR A 23 -21.57 2.07 -1.27
C THR A 23 -22.68 2.84 -0.54
N ASP A 24 -23.62 2.13 0.08
CA ASP A 24 -24.60 2.77 0.96
C ASP A 24 -23.89 3.44 2.15
N GLY A 25 -24.11 4.73 2.33
CA GLY A 25 -23.43 5.52 3.37
C GLY A 25 -21.98 5.89 3.03
N ASP A 26 -21.64 5.95 1.74
CA ASP A 26 -20.31 6.30 1.27
C ASP A 26 -19.76 7.60 1.91
N PRO A 27 -18.56 7.59 2.51
CA PRO A 27 -17.97 8.79 3.13
C PRO A 27 -17.79 9.96 2.16
N LEU A 28 -17.54 9.71 0.88
CA LEU A 28 -17.41 10.75 -0.14
C LEU A 28 -18.75 11.48 -0.32
N VAL A 29 -19.83 10.73 -0.46
CA VAL A 29 -21.19 11.28 -0.56
C VAL A 29 -21.52 12.06 0.71
N ALA A 30 -21.23 11.50 1.88
CA ALA A 30 -21.51 12.16 3.16
C ALA A 30 -20.80 13.52 3.26
N GLU A 31 -19.53 13.61 2.83
CA GLU A 31 -18.81 14.88 2.85
C GLU A 31 -19.24 15.86 1.76
N LEU A 32 -19.57 15.38 0.56
CA LEU A 32 -20.11 16.25 -0.49
C LEU A 32 -21.46 16.85 -0.07
N SER A 33 -22.32 16.08 0.59
CA SER A 33 -23.60 16.56 1.12
C SER A 33 -23.42 17.57 2.26
N LYS A 34 -22.47 17.34 3.17
CA LYS A 34 -22.10 18.34 4.20
C LYS A 34 -21.58 19.63 3.59
N PHE A 35 -20.72 19.52 2.58
CA PHE A 35 -20.19 20.68 1.87
C PHE A 35 -21.28 21.45 1.13
N ALA A 36 -22.17 20.75 0.42
CA ALA A 36 -23.30 21.34 -0.27
C ALA A 36 -24.22 22.10 0.71
N HIS A 37 -24.55 21.51 1.86
CA HIS A 37 -25.33 22.16 2.91
C HIS A 37 -24.64 23.41 3.46
N ALA A 38 -23.36 23.30 3.84
CA ALA A 38 -22.58 24.42 4.38
C ALA A 38 -22.48 25.61 3.40
N GLN A 39 -22.51 25.34 2.10
CA GLN A 39 -22.47 26.34 1.03
C GLN A 39 -23.87 26.76 0.53
N GLY A 40 -24.95 26.31 1.17
CA GLY A 40 -26.32 26.62 0.80
C GLY A 40 -26.70 26.16 -0.62
N LYS A 41 -26.09 25.08 -1.11
CA LYS A 41 -26.37 24.54 -2.44
C LYS A 41 -27.72 23.81 -2.46
N PRO A 42 -28.42 23.76 -3.60
CA PRO A 42 -29.62 22.93 -3.74
C PRO A 42 -29.26 21.46 -4.03
N GLN A 43 -30.23 20.55 -3.89
CA GLN A 43 -30.08 19.13 -4.24
C GLN A 43 -29.55 18.94 -5.67
N GLY A 44 -30.08 19.68 -6.65
CA GLY A 44 -29.66 19.59 -8.05
C GLY A 44 -28.18 19.88 -8.27
N TRP A 45 -27.54 20.66 -7.39
CA TRP A 45 -26.09 20.87 -7.48
C TRP A 45 -25.31 19.59 -7.14
N LEU A 46 -25.76 18.84 -6.13
CA LEU A 46 -25.14 17.55 -5.81
C LEU A 46 -25.40 16.54 -6.92
N ASP A 47 -26.61 16.53 -7.48
CA ASP A 47 -26.96 15.68 -8.62
C ASP A 47 -26.01 15.96 -9.81
N ASP A 48 -25.84 17.23 -10.20
CA ASP A 48 -24.94 17.65 -11.30
C ASP A 48 -23.48 17.23 -11.06
N VAL A 49 -22.99 17.34 -9.81
CA VAL A 49 -21.62 16.95 -9.44
C VAL A 49 -21.43 15.44 -9.57
N MET A 50 -22.40 14.66 -9.06
CA MET A 50 -22.34 13.21 -9.08
C MET A 50 -22.51 12.66 -10.50
N GLU A 51 -23.36 13.28 -11.32
CA GLU A 51 -23.52 12.94 -12.74
C GLU A 51 -22.25 13.28 -13.54
N GLY A 52 -21.64 14.44 -13.28
CA GLY A 52 -20.34 14.81 -13.85
C GLY A 52 -19.23 13.83 -13.46
N ALA A 53 -19.19 13.40 -12.20
CA ALA A 53 -18.25 12.38 -11.75
C ALA A 53 -18.48 11.03 -12.47
N ALA A 54 -19.73 10.61 -12.63
CA ALA A 54 -20.07 9.39 -13.34
C ALA A 54 -19.65 9.45 -14.83
N ALA A 55 -19.82 10.59 -15.49
CA ALA A 55 -19.38 10.78 -16.89
C ALA A 55 -17.85 10.73 -17.02
N LEU A 56 -17.12 11.29 -16.04
CA LEU A 56 -15.66 11.15 -15.97
C LEU A 56 -15.23 9.69 -15.72
N ALA A 57 -16.00 8.94 -14.92
CA ALA A 57 -15.74 7.53 -14.65
C ALA A 57 -15.97 6.68 -15.91
N GLU A 58 -17.05 6.95 -16.63
CA GLU A 58 -17.35 6.34 -17.92
C GLU A 58 -16.26 6.66 -18.96
N ALA A 59 -15.68 7.86 -18.92
CA ALA A 59 -14.53 8.24 -19.75
C ALA A 59 -13.21 7.58 -19.32
N GLY A 60 -13.22 6.70 -18.31
CA GLY A 60 -12.03 6.00 -17.80
C GLY A 60 -11.08 6.88 -16.99
N LEU A 61 -11.51 8.07 -16.56
CA LEU A 61 -10.71 8.96 -15.71
C LEU A 61 -10.77 8.56 -14.23
N PHE A 62 -11.74 7.71 -13.88
CA PHE A 62 -11.72 6.89 -12.67
C PHE A 62 -11.56 5.43 -13.13
N ASP A 63 -10.33 5.03 -13.46
CA ASP A 63 -10.07 3.63 -13.78
C ASP A 63 -10.41 2.77 -12.55
N GLY A 64 -11.10 1.63 -12.77
CA GLY A 64 -11.87 0.86 -11.78
C GLY A 64 -11.34 0.99 -10.35
N GLY A 65 -12.17 1.59 -9.49
CA GLY A 65 -11.80 2.07 -8.16
C GLY A 65 -10.82 1.15 -7.43
N PHE A 66 -9.74 1.74 -6.94
CA PHE A 66 -8.80 1.10 -6.03
C PHE A 66 -9.56 0.40 -4.90
N ASP A 67 -9.63 -0.92 -4.94
CA ASP A 67 -10.17 -1.75 -3.86
C ASP A 67 -9.01 -2.17 -2.95
N PRO A 68 -8.84 -1.55 -1.77
CA PRO A 68 -7.72 -1.85 -0.90
C PRO A 68 -7.69 -3.31 -0.45
N ALA A 69 -8.86 -3.96 -0.33
CA ALA A 69 -9.01 -5.33 0.14
C ALA A 69 -8.68 -6.33 -0.97
N ALA A 70 -9.15 -6.11 -2.20
CA ALA A 70 -8.78 -6.94 -3.35
C ALA A 70 -7.27 -6.83 -3.66
N GLU A 71 -6.72 -5.62 -3.55
CA GLU A 71 -5.28 -5.40 -3.75
C GLU A 71 -4.44 -6.07 -2.65
N ALA A 72 -4.88 -6.01 -1.39
CA ALA A 72 -4.21 -6.72 -0.30
C ALA A 72 -4.29 -8.25 -0.50
N ALA A 73 -5.46 -8.77 -0.87
CA ALA A 73 -5.64 -10.21 -1.14
C ALA A 73 -4.72 -10.70 -2.29
N SER A 74 -4.54 -9.89 -3.34
CA SER A 74 -3.65 -10.19 -4.47
C SER A 74 -2.15 -10.22 -4.09
N LEU A 75 -1.78 -9.64 -2.94
CA LEU A 75 -0.42 -9.67 -2.40
C LEU A 75 -0.18 -10.80 -1.38
N GLY A 76 -1.24 -11.44 -0.89
CA GLY A 76 -1.19 -12.56 0.07
C GLY A 76 -1.05 -12.11 1.54
N GLU A 77 -0.79 -13.06 2.43
CA GLU A 77 -0.82 -12.86 3.90
C GLU A 77 0.13 -11.76 4.41
N ASN A 78 1.18 -11.41 3.66
CA ASN A 78 2.13 -10.33 4.00
C ASN A 78 1.99 -9.09 3.10
N ALA A 79 0.77 -8.73 2.72
CA ALA A 79 0.52 -7.59 1.84
C ALA A 79 1.10 -6.27 2.38
N GLU A 80 0.88 -5.97 3.67
CA GLU A 80 1.37 -4.74 4.31
C GLU A 80 2.89 -4.67 4.35
N GLY A 81 3.57 -5.77 4.71
CA GLY A 81 5.03 -5.81 4.73
C GLY A 81 5.63 -5.58 3.35
N ARG A 82 5.05 -6.18 2.31
CA ARG A 82 5.50 -6.01 0.92
C ARG A 82 5.30 -4.58 0.41
N ARG A 83 4.17 -3.95 0.74
CA ARG A 83 3.94 -2.52 0.46
C ARG A 83 4.97 -1.65 1.16
N ARG A 84 5.22 -1.91 2.45
CA ARG A 84 6.19 -1.15 3.23
C ARG A 84 7.61 -1.28 2.69
N GLU A 85 8.01 -2.45 2.20
CA GLU A 85 9.31 -2.61 1.52
C GLU A 85 9.43 -1.73 0.28
N VAL A 86 8.37 -1.62 -0.52
CA VAL A 86 8.35 -0.77 -1.71
C VAL A 86 8.50 0.72 -1.34
N GLU A 87 7.79 1.16 -0.29
CA GLU A 87 7.91 2.53 0.23
C GLU A 87 9.33 2.82 0.74
N LEU A 88 9.90 1.93 1.55
CA LEU A 88 11.26 2.06 2.07
C LEU A 88 12.30 2.10 0.95
N PHE A 89 12.07 1.36 -0.13
CA PHE A 89 12.92 1.42 -1.32
C PHE A 89 12.86 2.80 -1.97
N ALA A 90 11.65 3.34 -2.21
CA ALA A 90 11.42 4.68 -2.74
C ALA A 90 12.10 5.76 -1.88
N GLU A 91 11.88 5.70 -0.57
CA GLU A 91 12.47 6.60 0.43
C GLU A 91 14.00 6.54 0.37
N SER A 92 14.59 5.35 0.23
CA SER A 92 16.04 5.21 0.18
C SER A 92 16.63 5.81 -1.11
N LEU A 93 15.99 5.62 -2.27
CA LEU A 93 16.41 6.23 -3.54
C LEU A 93 16.38 7.76 -3.42
N LYS A 94 15.30 8.29 -2.84
CA LYS A 94 15.14 9.73 -2.62
C LYS A 94 16.20 10.30 -1.68
N SER A 95 16.47 9.60 -0.56
CA SER A 95 17.48 10.02 0.42
C SER A 95 18.90 10.05 -0.14
N ARG A 96 19.21 9.19 -1.12
CA ARG A 96 20.51 9.17 -1.82
C ARG A 96 20.59 10.20 -2.95
N GLY A 97 19.51 10.90 -3.25
CA GLY A 97 19.43 11.85 -4.35
C GLY A 97 19.44 11.20 -5.73
N GLU A 98 19.11 9.90 -5.81
CA GLU A 98 19.07 9.17 -7.09
C GLU A 98 17.80 9.47 -7.90
N ILE A 99 16.74 9.95 -7.23
CA ILE A 99 15.48 10.35 -7.84
C ILE A 99 15.00 11.71 -7.29
N ASP A 100 14.29 12.47 -8.13
CA ASP A 100 13.67 13.74 -7.74
C ASP A 100 12.30 13.55 -7.07
N ASP A 101 11.63 14.66 -6.71
CA ASP A 101 10.31 14.61 -6.05
C ASP A 101 9.20 14.07 -6.94
N GLY A 102 9.26 14.33 -8.25
CA GLY A 102 8.27 13.84 -9.20
C GLY A 102 8.39 12.34 -9.40
N MET A 103 9.62 11.85 -9.59
CA MET A 103 9.93 10.42 -9.68
C MET A 103 9.59 9.67 -8.39
N PHE A 104 9.82 10.29 -7.23
CA PHE A 104 9.42 9.72 -5.95
C PHE A 104 7.88 9.61 -5.83
N GLY A 105 7.16 10.66 -6.21
CA GLY A 105 5.69 10.64 -6.25
C GLY A 105 5.12 9.54 -7.14
N GLU A 106 5.72 9.33 -8.31
CA GLU A 106 5.34 8.24 -9.23
C GLU A 106 5.65 6.86 -8.66
N LEU A 107 6.80 6.68 -7.99
CA LEU A 107 7.10 5.39 -7.36
C LEU A 107 6.13 5.08 -6.21
N MET A 108 5.74 6.11 -5.45
CA MET A 108 4.80 5.99 -4.34
C MET A 108 3.36 5.76 -4.82
N SER A 109 2.96 6.26 -5.99
CA SER A 109 1.62 6.01 -6.53
C SER A 109 1.38 4.53 -6.88
N LEU A 110 2.46 3.78 -7.10
CA LEU A 110 2.42 2.35 -7.40
C LEU A 110 2.29 1.48 -6.13
N SER A 111 2.74 1.95 -4.96
CA SER A 111 2.79 1.16 -3.73
C SER A 111 1.43 0.66 -3.21
N PRO A 112 0.29 1.35 -3.42
CA PRO A 112 -1.00 0.84 -2.98
C PRO A 112 -1.46 -0.38 -3.80
N THR A 113 -1.07 -0.46 -5.07
CA THR A 113 -1.55 -1.51 -6.00
C THR A 113 -0.69 -2.77 -5.93
N ALA A 114 -1.31 -3.94 -5.99
CA ALA A 114 -0.62 -5.22 -5.98
C ALA A 114 0.30 -5.39 -7.18
N ASN A 115 -0.12 -4.93 -8.36
CA ASN A 115 0.68 -4.97 -9.56
C ASN A 115 1.86 -3.98 -9.51
N GLY A 116 1.67 -2.79 -8.94
CA GLY A 116 2.75 -1.84 -8.70
C GLY A 116 3.80 -2.39 -7.74
N VAL A 117 3.39 -3.01 -6.64
CA VAL A 117 4.30 -3.69 -5.70
C VAL A 117 5.08 -4.81 -6.39
N LYS A 118 4.40 -5.71 -7.12
CA LYS A 118 5.04 -6.82 -7.86
C LYS A 118 6.02 -6.30 -8.92
N LEU A 119 5.69 -5.20 -9.61
CA LEU A 119 6.56 -4.57 -10.59
C LEU A 119 7.85 -4.04 -9.94
N ILE A 120 7.73 -3.33 -8.83
CA ILE A 120 8.88 -2.74 -8.13
C ILE A 120 9.76 -3.85 -7.54
N GLU A 121 9.19 -4.88 -6.93
CA GLU A 121 9.94 -6.06 -6.49
C GLU A 121 10.68 -6.73 -7.65
N LYS A 122 10.02 -6.88 -8.80
CA LYS A 122 10.66 -7.45 -10.00
C LYS A 122 11.82 -6.58 -10.47
N MET A 123 11.64 -5.26 -10.53
CA MET A 123 12.72 -4.33 -10.87
C MET A 123 13.88 -4.42 -9.89
N ARG A 124 13.60 -4.44 -8.58
CA ARG A 124 14.61 -4.62 -7.53
C ARG A 124 15.39 -5.93 -7.72
N SER A 125 14.71 -7.03 -8.06
CA SER A 125 15.38 -8.31 -8.32
C SER A 125 16.34 -8.24 -9.52
N LEU A 126 16.00 -7.44 -10.55
CA LEU A 126 16.84 -7.25 -11.73
C LEU A 126 18.06 -6.35 -11.45
N MET A 127 17.98 -5.46 -10.46
CA MET A 127 19.07 -4.56 -10.07
C MET A 127 20.13 -5.21 -9.17
N GLY A 128 19.90 -6.45 -8.71
CA GLY A 128 20.85 -7.17 -7.86
C GLY A 128 21.17 -6.39 -6.56
N GLN A 129 22.47 -6.19 -6.27
CA GLN A 129 22.92 -5.49 -5.05
C GLN A 129 22.42 -4.04 -4.97
N ASN A 130 22.23 -3.36 -6.12
CA ASN A 130 21.75 -1.98 -6.16
C ASN A 130 20.24 -1.86 -5.88
N GLY A 131 19.50 -2.98 -5.89
CA GLY A 131 18.07 -3.03 -5.53
C GLY A 131 17.82 -3.30 -4.04
N MET A 132 18.87 -3.45 -3.24
CA MET A 132 18.74 -3.62 -1.79
C MET A 132 18.37 -2.30 -1.13
N ILE A 133 17.42 -2.37 -0.18
CA ILE A 133 17.12 -1.25 0.71
C ILE A 133 18.22 -1.28 1.78
N PRO A 134 19.06 -0.25 1.89
CA PRO A 134 19.99 -0.17 3.00
C PRO A 134 19.17 -0.12 4.29
N THR A 135 19.41 -1.04 5.21
CA THR A 135 18.78 -0.99 6.53
C THR A 135 19.23 0.32 7.18
N PRO A 136 18.31 1.23 7.57
CA PRO A 136 18.71 2.43 8.27
C PRO A 136 19.46 2.00 9.52
N SER A 137 20.69 2.48 9.69
CA SER A 137 21.44 2.27 10.93
C SER A 137 20.64 2.91 12.08
N GLY A 138 19.83 2.12 12.78
CA GLY A 138 19.02 2.57 13.92
C GLY A 138 17.50 2.42 13.81
N ALA A 139 16.93 1.89 12.71
CA ALA A 139 15.53 1.44 12.75
C ALA A 139 15.49 0.03 13.34
N GLU A 140 14.92 -0.14 14.54
CA GLU A 140 14.72 -1.47 15.12
C GLU A 140 13.90 -2.31 14.12
N PRO A 141 14.45 -3.43 13.63
CA PRO A 141 13.73 -4.24 12.67
C PRO A 141 12.51 -4.82 13.37
N ASN A 142 11.36 -4.81 12.70
CA ASN A 142 10.17 -5.48 13.20
C ASN A 142 10.56 -6.91 13.59
N GLY A 143 10.09 -7.39 14.75
CA GLY A 143 10.72 -8.52 15.46
C GLY A 143 10.94 -9.77 14.60
N ALA A 144 10.08 -10.03 13.62
CA ALA A 144 10.24 -11.17 12.70
C ALA A 144 11.39 -11.00 11.68
N ASP A 145 11.61 -9.79 11.16
CA ASP A 145 12.66 -9.51 10.17
C ASP A 145 14.04 -9.36 10.84
N ALA A 146 14.06 -8.86 12.08
CA ALA A 146 15.26 -8.86 12.92
C ALA A 146 15.76 -10.30 13.17
N LEU A 147 14.82 -11.21 13.48
CA LEU A 147 15.12 -12.60 13.74
C LEU A 147 15.63 -13.31 12.49
N LYS A 148 15.04 -13.06 11.32
CA LYS A 148 15.50 -13.61 10.03
C LYS A 148 16.87 -13.09 9.63
N ALA A 149 17.10 -11.77 9.74
CA ALA A 149 18.40 -11.18 9.44
C ALA A 149 19.50 -11.74 10.36
N LYS A 150 19.22 -11.83 11.66
CA LYS A 150 20.13 -12.42 12.65
C LYS A 150 20.42 -13.90 12.36
N ALA A 151 19.41 -14.68 12.02
CA ALA A 151 19.59 -16.10 11.67
C ALA A 151 20.46 -16.27 10.42
N LEU A 152 20.26 -15.44 9.39
CA LEU A 152 21.06 -15.45 8.17
C LEU A 152 22.50 -14.98 8.40
N GLU A 153 22.71 -14.04 9.31
CA GLU A 153 24.05 -13.57 9.68
C GLU A 153 24.83 -14.65 10.44
N MET A 154 24.20 -15.28 11.44
CA MET A 154 24.83 -16.36 12.21
C MET A 154 25.15 -17.59 11.34
N ALA A 155 24.32 -17.89 10.34
CA ALA A 155 24.59 -18.99 9.39
C ALA A 155 25.79 -18.74 8.46
N LYS A 156 26.18 -17.47 8.27
CA LYS A 156 27.34 -17.06 7.45
C LYS A 156 28.63 -16.93 8.26
N ASP A 157 28.54 -16.94 9.59
CA ASP A 157 29.71 -16.81 10.45
C ASP A 157 30.62 -18.05 10.32
N PRO A 158 31.94 -17.89 10.14
CA PRO A 158 32.89 -19.00 10.01
C PRO A 158 32.92 -19.98 11.18
N LYS A 159 32.39 -19.59 12.35
CA LYS A 159 32.23 -20.45 13.53
C LYS A 159 31.08 -21.43 13.38
N TYR A 160 30.09 -21.14 12.54
CA TYR A 160 28.98 -22.04 12.27
C TYR A 160 29.48 -23.36 11.66
N GLY A 161 29.12 -24.49 12.29
CA GLY A 161 29.61 -25.83 11.95
C GLY A 161 31.00 -26.18 12.52
N ARG A 162 31.74 -25.23 13.10
CA ARG A 162 33.07 -25.43 13.70
C ARG A 162 33.07 -25.33 15.22
N ASP A 163 32.29 -24.40 15.77
CA ASP A 163 32.04 -24.25 17.18
C ASP A 163 30.66 -24.83 17.50
N ARG A 164 30.64 -25.86 18.36
CA ARG A 164 29.43 -26.61 18.69
C ARG A 164 28.39 -25.76 19.42
N GLN A 165 28.84 -24.85 20.28
CA GLN A 165 27.94 -23.99 21.06
C GLN A 165 27.33 -22.91 20.16
N PHE A 166 28.18 -22.25 19.36
CA PHE A 166 27.71 -21.26 18.39
C PHE A 166 26.75 -21.85 17.35
N THR A 167 27.01 -23.08 16.90
CA THR A 167 26.13 -23.79 15.95
C THR A 167 24.75 -24.08 16.55
N ALA A 168 24.67 -24.44 17.84
CA ALA A 168 23.40 -24.67 18.52
C ALA A 168 22.59 -23.37 18.65
N GLU A 169 23.26 -22.26 18.95
CA GLU A 169 22.64 -20.93 19.03
C GLU A 169 22.13 -20.45 17.67
N ALA A 170 22.91 -20.62 16.61
CA ALA A 170 22.51 -20.28 15.24
C ALA A 170 21.30 -21.10 14.77
N ASN A 171 21.27 -22.40 15.08
CA ASN A 171 20.12 -23.27 14.76
C ASN A 171 18.85 -22.88 15.53
N ALA A 172 18.98 -22.49 16.80
CA ALA A 172 17.84 -22.01 17.59
C ALA A 172 17.28 -20.69 17.02
N ALA A 173 18.17 -19.76 16.64
CA ALA A 173 17.77 -18.52 15.98
C ALA A 173 17.09 -18.78 14.63
N TRP A 174 17.58 -19.76 13.86
CA TRP A 174 16.97 -20.18 12.59
C TRP A 174 15.58 -20.77 12.78
N ALA A 175 15.39 -21.67 13.76
CA ALA A 175 14.09 -22.26 14.05
C ALA A 175 13.06 -21.23 14.53
N GLN A 176 13.52 -20.21 15.27
CA GLN A 176 12.68 -19.10 15.72
C GLN A 176 12.30 -18.15 14.58
N ALA A 177 13.22 -17.94 13.62
CA ALA A 177 12.98 -17.10 12.44
C ALA A 177 12.09 -17.77 11.38
N TYR A 178 12.07 -19.11 11.32
CA TYR A 178 11.35 -19.91 10.32
C TYR A 178 10.53 -21.06 10.95
N PRO A 179 9.46 -20.77 11.72
CA PRO A 179 8.62 -21.80 12.31
C PRO A 179 7.85 -22.56 11.21
N GLY A 180 8.17 -23.84 11.03
CA GLY A 180 7.49 -24.74 10.06
C GLY A 180 8.39 -25.34 8.97
N ALA A 181 9.66 -24.93 8.87
CA ALA A 181 10.63 -25.58 8.00
C ALA A 181 11.07 -26.94 8.59
N ARG A 182 10.41 -28.02 8.20
CA ARG A 182 10.89 -29.40 8.30
C ARG A 182 10.89 -30.04 6.92
#